data_AF-A0A7S3HRF4-F1
#
_entry.id   AF-A0A7S3HRF4-F1
#
_cell.length_a   1.000
_cell.length_b   1.000
_cell.length_c   1.000
_cell.angle_alpha   90.00
_cell.angle_beta   90.00
_cell.angle_gamma   90.00
#
_symmetry.space_group_name_H-M   'P 1'
#
loop_
_entity.id
_entity.type
_entity.pdbx_description
1 polymer ?
#
loop_
_entity_poly.entity_id
_entity_poly.type
_entity_poly.pdbx_seq_one_letter_code
_entity_poly.pdbx_strand_id
1 'polypeptide(L)'
;STILTNLLRAQGARRMEQPLRIDCSVLEGGGQMIRNSLAYSVLLDRNINLANIRHNRPKPGLAQQHLVITSLMKSISNAELIGAELLSTSVDFHPNVHPTQANCSPTINCDIKS
;
A
#
# COMPACT_ATOMS: atom_id res chain seq x y z
N SER A 1 -19.99 23.51 -19.63
CA SER A 1 -19.67 23.99 -18.27
C SER A 1 -18.49 23.22 -17.71
N THR A 2 -17.27 23.67 -18.01
CA THR A 2 -16.00 23.06 -17.55
C THR A 2 -15.89 23.04 -16.02
N ILE A 3 -16.55 24.01 -15.37
CA ILE A 3 -16.61 24.14 -13.91
C ILE A 3 -17.36 22.95 -13.29
N LEU A 4 -18.47 22.49 -13.89
CA LEU A 4 -19.23 21.35 -13.37
C LEU A 4 -18.49 20.02 -13.55
N THR A 5 -17.77 19.85 -14.67
CA THR A 5 -16.93 18.66 -14.92
C THR A 5 -15.73 18.60 -13.98
N ASN A 6 -15.13 19.74 -13.64
CA ASN A 6 -14.05 19.82 -12.66
C ASN A 6 -14.57 19.64 -11.22
N LEU A 7 -15.77 20.12 -10.90
CA LEU A 7 -16.40 19.92 -9.59
C LEU A 7 -16.80 18.45 -9.37
N LEU A 8 -17.31 17.75 -10.40
CA LEU A 8 -17.60 16.31 -10.33
C LEU A 8 -16.31 15.46 -10.31
N ARG A 9 -15.23 15.87 -11.00
CA ARG A 9 -13.90 15.27 -10.79
C ARG A 9 -13.37 15.50 -9.37
N ALA A 10 -13.64 16.67 -8.79
CA ALA A 10 -13.32 16.99 -7.41
C ALA A 10 -14.28 16.35 -6.39
N GLN A 11 -15.38 15.74 -6.80
CA GLN A 11 -16.24 14.92 -5.92
C GLN A 11 -15.74 13.47 -5.79
N GLY A 12 -14.76 13.08 -6.61
CA GLY A 12 -13.85 11.97 -6.32
C GLY A 12 -12.65 12.39 -5.48
N ALA A 13 -12.64 13.62 -4.92
CA ALA A 13 -11.54 14.09 -4.09
C ALA A 13 -11.49 13.30 -2.79
N ARG A 14 -10.48 12.43 -2.73
CA ARG A 14 -9.48 12.36 -1.66
C ARG A 14 -10.08 12.73 -0.31
N ARG A 15 -11.09 11.97 0.11
CA ARG A 15 -11.62 12.14 1.43
C ARG A 15 -10.45 11.79 2.35
N MET A 16 -10.14 12.68 3.28
CA MET A 16 -9.29 12.44 4.44
C MET A 16 -9.97 11.34 5.26
N GLU A 17 -10.14 10.16 4.67
CA GLU A 17 -10.66 8.98 5.34
C GLU A 17 -9.52 8.44 6.16
N GLN A 18 -9.85 8.20 7.44
CA GLN A 18 -9.00 7.46 8.34
C GLN A 18 -8.43 6.24 7.61
N PRO A 19 -7.13 5.93 7.76
CA PRO A 19 -6.53 4.77 7.12
C PRO A 19 -7.37 3.53 7.41
N LEU A 20 -7.73 2.79 6.37
CA LEU A 20 -8.51 1.56 6.54
C LEU A 20 -7.63 0.56 7.28
N ARG A 21 -8.03 0.22 8.51
CA ARG A 21 -7.31 -0.73 9.35
C ARG A 21 -7.60 -2.16 8.91
N ILE A 22 -6.55 -2.93 8.69
CA ILE A 22 -6.60 -4.31 8.21
C ILE A 22 -5.85 -5.20 9.19
N ASP A 23 -6.54 -6.20 9.73
CA ASP A 23 -5.93 -7.20 10.61
C ASP A 23 -5.22 -8.28 9.78
N CYS A 24 -3.90 -8.38 9.95
CA CYS A 24 -3.02 -9.32 9.25
C CYS A 24 -2.66 -10.55 10.09
N SER A 25 -3.39 -10.83 11.17
CA SER A 25 -3.24 -12.07 11.97
C SER A 25 -3.94 -13.28 11.36
N VAL A 26 -4.92 -13.05 10.48
CA VAL A 26 -5.78 -14.08 9.87
C VAL A 26 -5.17 -14.69 8.59
N LEU A 27 -5.76 -15.80 8.11
CA LEU A 27 -5.32 -16.60 6.96
C LEU A 27 -3.94 -17.27 7.18
N GLU A 28 -3.13 -17.45 6.13
CA GLU A 28 -1.87 -18.24 6.15
C GLU A 28 -0.69 -17.57 6.90
N GLY A 29 -0.98 -16.77 7.91
CA GLY A 29 0.01 -15.99 8.66
C GLY A 29 0.37 -14.69 7.95
N GLY A 30 -0.64 -13.89 7.57
CA GLY A 30 -0.52 -12.48 7.16
C GLY A 30 0.12 -12.20 5.80
N GLY A 31 0.93 -13.11 5.24
CA GLY A 31 1.70 -12.85 4.01
C GLY A 31 0.84 -12.55 2.77
N GLN A 32 -0.25 -13.30 2.56
CA GLN A 32 -1.20 -13.03 1.47
C GLN A 32 -1.97 -11.72 1.71
N MET A 33 -2.38 -11.47 2.96
CA MET A 33 -3.14 -10.28 3.33
C MET A 33 -2.35 -9.00 3.02
N ILE A 34 -1.06 -8.96 3.36
CA ILE A 34 -0.19 -7.81 3.08
C ILE A 34 -0.15 -7.51 1.57
N ARG A 35 0.08 -8.53 0.73
CA ARG A 35 0.17 -8.35 -0.72
C ARG A 35 -1.11 -7.80 -1.32
N ASN A 36 -2.24 -8.41 -0.98
CA ASN A 36 -3.53 -8.02 -1.52
C ASN A 36 -3.93 -6.63 -1.02
N SER A 37 -3.71 -6.36 0.26
CA SER A 37 -4.03 -5.06 0.86
C SER A 37 -3.26 -3.92 0.23
N LEU A 38 -1.95 -4.09 0.02
CA LEU A 38 -1.13 -3.09 -0.68
C LEU A 38 -1.60 -2.89 -2.12
N ALA A 39 -1.85 -3.99 -2.85
CA ALA A 39 -2.34 -3.90 -4.23
C ALA A 39 -3.69 -3.17 -4.32
N TYR A 40 -4.65 -3.51 -3.46
CA TYR A 40 -5.94 -2.83 -3.41
C TYR A 40 -5.83 -1.38 -2.96
N SER A 41 -4.96 -1.08 -2.01
CA SER A 41 -4.69 0.29 -1.58
C SER A 41 -4.21 1.15 -2.74
N VAL A 42 -3.26 0.66 -3.53
CA VAL A 42 -2.79 1.33 -4.76
C VAL A 42 -3.91 1.46 -5.79
N LEU A 43 -4.64 0.38 -6.09
CA LEU A 43 -5.71 0.39 -7.09
C LEU A 43 -6.87 1.33 -6.75
N LEU A 44 -7.17 1.47 -5.46
CA LEU A 44 -8.27 2.27 -4.94
C LEU A 44 -7.81 3.66 -4.45
N ASP A 45 -6.52 3.98 -4.55
CA ASP A 45 -5.86 5.17 -3.99
C ASP A 45 -6.31 5.45 -2.55
N ARG A 46 -6.31 4.41 -1.70
CA ARG A 46 -6.83 4.47 -0.32
C ARG A 46 -5.75 4.17 0.70
N ASN A 47 -5.60 5.04 1.69
CA ASN A 47 -4.69 4.84 2.81
C ASN A 47 -5.10 3.61 3.64
N ILE A 48 -4.12 2.79 4.04
CA ILE A 48 -4.35 1.59 4.86
C ILE A 48 -3.38 1.52 6.03
N ASN A 49 -3.82 0.93 7.13
CA ASN A 49 -3.00 0.51 8.26
C ASN A 49 -3.03 -1.02 8.35
N LEU A 50 -1.89 -1.66 8.12
CA LEU A 50 -1.74 -3.10 8.29
C LEU A 50 -1.34 -3.37 9.74
N ALA A 51 -2.21 -4.00 10.53
CA ALA A 51 -1.95 -4.33 11.94
C ALA A 51 -1.75 -5.83 12.14
N ASN A 52 -1.19 -6.24 13.28
CA ASN A 52 -1.01 -7.64 13.69
C ASN A 52 -0.27 -8.51 12.66
N ILE A 53 0.71 -7.93 11.96
CA ILE A 53 1.46 -8.61 10.90
C ILE A 53 2.11 -9.86 11.47
N ARG A 54 1.74 -11.04 10.95
CA ARG A 54 2.32 -12.33 11.33
C ARG A 54 2.24 -12.64 12.82
N HIS A 55 1.25 -12.09 13.53
CA HIS A 55 1.13 -12.26 14.98
C HIS A 55 1.10 -13.72 15.44
N ASN A 56 0.48 -14.61 14.64
CA ASN A 56 0.35 -16.05 14.95
C ASN A 56 1.56 -16.90 14.49
N ARG A 57 2.71 -16.30 14.15
CA ARG A 57 3.93 -17.03 13.74
C ARG A 57 5.02 -16.90 14.82
N PRO A 58 5.95 -17.87 14.92
CA PRO A 58 7.06 -17.83 15.90
C PRO A 58 7.94 -16.56 15.80
N LYS A 59 8.05 -15.99 14.61
CA LYS A 59 8.76 -14.73 14.35
C LYS A 59 7.77 -13.71 13.76
N PRO A 60 7.05 -12.95 14.61
CA PRO A 60 6.02 -12.02 14.17
C PRO A 60 6.61 -10.82 13.42
N GLY A 61 5.74 -10.07 12.75
CA GLY A 61 6.09 -8.89 11.99
C GLY A 61 6.57 -9.14 10.57
N LEU A 62 6.97 -8.06 9.90
CA LEU A 62 7.46 -8.06 8.54
C LEU A 62 8.70 -8.96 8.40
N ALA A 63 8.70 -9.76 7.34
CA ALA A 63 9.84 -10.56 6.92
C ALA A 63 10.47 -9.88 5.71
N GLN A 64 11.68 -10.29 5.34
CA GLN A 64 12.39 -9.72 4.19
C GLN A 64 11.54 -9.74 2.90
N GLN A 65 10.79 -10.81 2.65
CA GLN A 65 9.86 -10.89 1.52
C GLN A 65 8.73 -9.84 1.55
N HIS A 66 8.27 -9.43 2.74
CA HIS A 66 7.25 -8.38 2.85
C HIS A 66 7.87 -7.00 2.60
N LEU A 67 9.10 -6.77 3.08
CA LEU A 67 9.84 -5.52 2.86
C LEU A 67 10.08 -5.24 1.38
N VAL A 68 10.45 -6.28 0.63
CA VAL A 68 10.64 -6.19 -0.83
C VAL A 68 9.35 -5.72 -1.51
N ILE A 69 8.21 -6.32 -1.15
CA ILE A 69 6.92 -5.98 -1.75
C ILE A 69 6.45 -4.59 -1.31
N THR A 70 6.58 -4.23 -0.03
CA THR A 70 6.21 -2.88 0.44
C THR A 70 7.06 -1.81 -0.26
N SER A 71 8.36 -2.07 -0.44
CA SER A 71 9.27 -1.17 -1.17
C SER A 71 8.90 -1.05 -2.64
N LEU A 72 8.58 -2.17 -3.30
CA LEU A 72 8.11 -2.18 -4.68
C LEU A 72 6.82 -1.35 -4.85
N MET A 73 5.83 -1.59 -3.98
CA MET A 73 4.55 -0.88 -4.03
C MET A 73 4.73 0.62 -3.75
N LYS A 74 5.64 0.98 -2.85
CA LYS A 74 6.06 2.37 -2.63
C LYS A 74 6.54 3.03 -3.92
N SER A 75 7.45 2.37 -4.62
CA SER A 75 8.01 2.88 -5.88
C SER A 75 6.98 2.99 -7.00
N ILE A 76 6.05 2.03 -7.10
CA ILE A 76 4.99 2.03 -8.12
C ILE A 76 3.99 3.17 -7.90
N SER A 77 3.65 3.44 -6.64
CA SER A 77 2.56 4.36 -6.29
C SER A 77 3.01 5.70 -5.69
N ASN A 78 4.32 5.96 -5.66
CA ASN A 78 4.92 7.08 -4.94
C ASN A 78 4.39 7.23 -3.50
N ALA A 79 4.13 6.09 -2.84
CA ALA A 79 3.50 6.07 -1.53
C ALA A 79 4.42 6.57 -0.41
N GLU A 80 3.80 7.05 0.66
CA GLU A 80 4.44 7.17 1.97
C GLU A 80 4.28 5.86 2.75
N LEU A 81 5.35 5.47 3.46
CA LEU A 81 5.40 4.27 4.28
C LEU A 81 5.92 4.62 5.67
N ILE A 82 5.20 4.20 6.70
CA ILE A 82 5.58 4.37 8.12
C ILE A 82 5.62 2.98 8.76
N GLY A 83 6.68 2.69 9.51
CA GLY A 83 6.84 1.39 10.19
C GLY A 83 7.20 0.22 9.28
N ALA A 84 7.69 0.46 8.06
CA ALA A 84 8.10 -0.59 7.11
C ALA A 84 9.54 -1.10 7.38
N GLU A 85 9.76 -1.67 8.55
CA GLU A 85 11.04 -2.25 8.98
C GLU A 85 10.92 -3.74 9.32
N LEU A 86 12.06 -4.45 9.35
CA LEU A 86 12.08 -5.88 9.66
C LEU A 86 11.46 -6.12 11.05
N LEU A 87 10.60 -7.13 11.17
CA LEU A 87 9.84 -7.47 12.38
C LEU A 87 8.80 -6.44 12.83
N SER A 88 8.57 -5.38 12.05
CA SER A 88 7.48 -4.46 12.36
C SER A 88 6.13 -5.18 12.31
N THR A 89 5.32 -4.95 13.34
CA THR A 89 3.98 -5.54 13.48
C THR A 89 2.87 -4.66 12.94
N SER A 90 3.19 -3.42 12.55
CA SER A 90 2.26 -2.45 11.99
C SER A 90 2.90 -1.63 10.88
N VAL A 91 2.17 -1.38 9.80
CA VAL A 91 2.64 -0.54 8.69
C VAL A 91 1.52 0.38 8.24
N ASP A 92 1.79 1.68 8.18
CA ASP A 92 0.93 2.62 7.46
C ASP A 92 1.43 2.78 6.04
N PHE A 93 0.51 2.65 5.09
CA PHE A 93 0.77 2.81 3.68
C PHE A 93 -0.21 3.81 3.10
N HIS A 94 0.34 4.92 2.60
CA HIS A 94 -0.42 6.01 2.00
C HIS A 94 -0.08 6.09 0.51
N PRO A 95 -0.87 5.46 -0.37
CA PRO A 95 -0.65 5.56 -1.81
C PRO A 95 -0.79 7.00 -2.27
N ASN A 96 -0.05 7.35 -3.32
CA ASN A 96 -0.20 8.62 -4.02
C ASN A 96 -0.27 8.35 -5.53
N VAL A 97 -1.30 7.61 -5.93
CA VAL A 97 -1.55 7.32 -7.32
C VAL A 97 -2.26 8.53 -7.91
N HIS A 98 -1.47 9.51 -8.34
CA HIS A 98 -2.02 10.58 -9.15
C HIS A 98 -2.70 9.97 -10.39
N PRO A 99 -3.95 10.32 -10.72
CA PRO A 99 -4.54 10.00 -12.01
C PRO A 99 -3.89 10.89 -13.08
N THR A 100 -2.61 10.65 -13.36
CA THR A 100 -1.84 11.41 -14.35
C THR A 100 -1.36 10.45 -15.42
N GLN A 101 -2.10 10.47 -16.52
CA GLN A 101 -1.77 10.16 -17.91
C GLN A 101 -0.94 8.89 -18.19
N ALA A 102 -1.49 8.04 -19.07
CA ALA A 102 -0.99 6.76 -19.55
C ALA A 102 0.39 6.75 -20.27
N ASN A 103 1.27 7.70 -19.97
CA ASN A 103 2.53 7.94 -20.67
C ASN A 103 3.76 7.75 -19.77
N CYS A 104 3.59 7.28 -18.53
CA CYS A 104 4.73 6.97 -17.67
C CYS A 104 5.09 5.50 -17.88
N SER A 105 6.16 5.23 -18.63
CA SER A 105 6.78 3.89 -18.66
C SER A 105 7.34 3.60 -17.25
N PRO A 106 6.73 2.71 -16.45
CA PRO A 106 7.30 2.37 -15.17
C PRO A 106 8.48 1.43 -15.46
N THR A 107 9.69 1.95 -15.48
CA THR A 107 10.90 1.11 -15.49
C THR A 107 11.01 0.48 -14.10
N ILE A 108 10.36 -0.67 -13.90
CA ILE A 108 10.54 -1.49 -12.71
C ILE A 108 11.90 -2.16 -12.85
N ASN A 109 12.92 -1.56 -12.27
CA ASN A 109 14.21 -2.22 -12.18
C ASN A 109 14.14 -3.29 -11.08
N CYS A 110 14.09 -4.56 -11.48
CA CYS A 110 13.94 -5.71 -10.60
C CYS A 110 15.29 -6.27 -10.10
N ASP A 111 16.30 -5.40 -9.93
CA ASP A 111 17.60 -5.70 -9.31
C ASP A 111 17.44 -6.00 -7.80
N ILE A 112 16.62 -6.97 -7.46
CA ILE A 112 16.52 -7.53 -6.13
C ILE A 112 17.64 -8.57 -6.07
N LYS A 113 18.78 -8.21 -5.47
CA LYS A 113 19.83 -9.19 -5.14
C LYS A 113 19.21 -10.29 -4.28
N SER A 114 19.09 -11.48 -4.88
CA SER A 114 18.74 -12.74 -4.22
C SER A 114 19.78 -13.13 -3.19
#